data_AF-A0A2S1SKA4-F1
#
_entry.id   AF-A0A2S1SKA4-F1
#
_cell.length_a   1.000
_cell.length_b   1.000
_cell.length_c   1.000
_cell.angle_alpha   90.00
_cell.angle_beta   90.00
_cell.angle_gamma   90.00
#
_symmetry.space_group_name_H-M   'P 1'
#
loop_
_entity.id
_entity.type
_entity.pdbx_description
1 polymer ?
#
loop_
_entity_poly.entity_id
_entity_poly.type
_entity_poly.pdbx_seq_one_letter_code
_entity_poly.pdbx_strand_id
1 'polypeptide(L)'
;MKLTKSLFFILILFITVSCFEKNSNEANEVFELWSGNLPNDIEVRNGKYWRSSHFTYEYIVYLDFQATENWIEKFKKQNSLEIQKSKTVNLPSDAPIWFLPKPGFTFYCPKGFN
;
A
#
# COMPACT_ATOMS: atom_id res chain seq x y z
N MET A 1 -1.42 -29.80 39.70
CA MET A 1 -1.72 -29.99 38.25
C MET A 1 -2.79 -29.00 37.75
N LYS A 2 -2.67 -27.70 38.02
CA LYS A 2 -3.61 -26.65 37.54
C LYS A 2 -2.91 -25.48 36.85
N LEU A 3 -1.66 -25.16 37.22
CA LEU A 3 -0.86 -24.11 36.58
C LEU A 3 -0.55 -24.39 35.09
N THR A 4 -0.28 -25.64 34.71
CA THR A 4 0.09 -26.00 33.33
C THR A 4 -1.05 -25.79 32.33
N LYS A 5 -2.31 -26.04 32.74
CA LYS A 5 -3.49 -25.78 31.90
C LYS A 5 -3.73 -24.28 31.71
N SER A 6 -3.52 -23.47 32.76
CA SER A 6 -3.68 -22.02 32.69
C SER A 6 -2.64 -21.37 31.78
N LEU A 7 -1.38 -21.84 31.82
CA LEU A 7 -0.31 -21.33 30.95
C LEU A 7 -0.59 -21.63 29.47
N PHE A 8 -1.14 -22.82 29.19
CA PHE A 8 -1.54 -23.24 27.85
C PHE A 8 -2.67 -22.38 27.27
N PHE A 9 -3.69 -22.04 28.08
CA PHE A 9 -4.77 -21.14 27.65
C PHE A 9 -4.28 -19.71 27.36
N ILE A 10 -3.34 -19.18 28.16
CA ILE A 10 -2.73 -17.87 27.92
C ILE A 10 -1.92 -17.89 26.62
N LEU A 11 -1.13 -18.94 26.38
CA LEU A 11 -0.36 -19.10 25.15
C LEU A 11 -1.25 -19.15 23.90
N ILE A 12 -2.39 -19.86 23.95
CA ILE A 12 -3.36 -19.90 22.85
C ILE A 12 -3.97 -18.52 22.58
N LEU A 13 -4.33 -17.78 23.63
CA LEU A 13 -4.87 -16.43 23.51
C LEU A 13 -3.90 -15.49 22.80
N PHE A 14 -2.60 -15.55 23.13
CA PHE A 14 -1.55 -14.73 22.50
C PHE A 14 -1.35 -15.02 21.01
N ILE A 15 -1.53 -16.26 20.57
CA ILE A 15 -1.40 -16.63 19.15
C ILE A 15 -2.61 -16.13 18.33
N THR A 16 -3.77 -15.91 18.96
CA THR A 16 -4.99 -15.49 18.26
C THR A 16 -5.19 -13.98 18.11
N VAL A 17 -4.47 -13.13 18.85
CA VAL A 17 -4.68 -11.66 18.83
C VAL A 17 -3.89 -10.91 17.75
N SER A 18 -2.94 -11.53 17.06
CA SER A 18 -2.07 -10.84 16.10
C SER A 18 -2.56 -10.86 14.64
N CYS A 19 -3.78 -11.34 14.38
CA CYS A 19 -4.22 -11.66 13.03
C CYS A 19 -5.45 -10.86 12.55
N PHE A 20 -5.32 -9.53 12.45
CA PHE A 20 -6.39 -8.71 11.88
C PHE A 20 -5.98 -8.11 10.54
N GLU A 21 -6.65 -8.59 9.50
CA GLU A 21 -6.60 -7.98 8.17
C GLU A 21 -7.04 -6.52 8.27
N LYS A 22 -6.36 -5.64 7.56
CA LYS A 22 -6.77 -4.23 7.46
C LYS A 22 -7.13 -3.88 6.04
N ASN A 23 -8.32 -3.32 5.86
CA ASN A 23 -8.81 -2.79 4.60
C ASN A 23 -9.22 -1.33 4.78
N SER A 24 -9.00 -0.52 3.74
CA SER A 24 -9.61 0.81 3.67
C SER A 24 -9.81 1.22 2.21
N ASN A 25 -10.89 1.94 1.95
CA ASN A 25 -11.13 2.65 0.69
C ASN A 25 -11.24 4.17 0.89
N GLU A 26 -11.02 4.66 2.11
CA GLU A 26 -11.06 6.08 2.43
C GLU A 26 -9.75 6.73 1.99
N ALA A 27 -9.82 7.62 0.99
CA ALA A 27 -8.66 8.12 0.26
C ALA A 27 -7.52 8.63 1.17
N ASN A 28 -7.85 9.52 2.12
CA ASN A 28 -6.86 10.07 3.05
C ASN A 28 -6.31 9.01 4.02
N GLU A 29 -7.16 8.11 4.53
CA GLU A 29 -6.71 7.03 5.41
C GLU A 29 -5.74 6.09 4.67
N VAL A 30 -6.04 5.74 3.41
CA VAL A 30 -5.18 4.89 2.60
C VAL A 30 -3.81 5.52 2.39
N PHE A 31 -3.76 6.83 2.15
CA PHE A 31 -2.50 7.55 2.03
C PHE A 31 -1.70 7.53 3.33
N GLU A 32 -2.35 7.77 4.47
CA GLU A 32 -1.72 7.68 5.80
C GLU A 32 -1.23 6.27 6.11
N LEU A 33 -1.96 5.23 5.72
CA LEU A 33 -1.53 3.85 5.92
C LEU A 33 -0.29 3.49 5.11
N TRP A 34 -0.11 4.12 3.95
CA TRP A 34 1.07 3.93 3.12
C TRP A 34 2.28 4.75 3.57
N SER A 35 2.06 6.02 3.91
CA SER A 35 3.14 7.00 4.11
C SER A 35 3.39 7.39 5.58
N GLY A 36 2.46 7.08 6.48
CA GLY A 36 2.48 7.46 7.88
C GLY A 36 1.81 8.81 8.19
N ASN A 37 1.71 9.72 7.21
CA ASN A 37 1.03 11.01 7.36
C ASN A 37 0.63 11.59 6.00
N LEU A 38 -0.46 12.34 5.92
CA LEU A 38 -0.84 13.09 4.72
C LEU A 38 -0.21 14.50 4.73
N PRO A 39 0.71 14.83 3.80
CA PRO A 39 1.23 16.19 3.63
C PRO A 39 0.15 17.16 3.12
N ASN A 40 0.29 18.44 3.47
CA ASN A 40 -0.66 19.49 3.05
C ASN A 40 -0.61 19.80 1.53
N ASP A 41 0.46 19.38 0.83
CA ASP A 41 0.65 19.63 -0.60
C ASP A 41 0.20 18.44 -1.48
N ILE A 42 -0.60 17.54 -0.91
CA ILE A 42 -1.18 16.38 -1.57
C ILE A 42 -2.70 16.38 -1.41
N GLU A 43 -3.39 16.21 -2.54
CA GLU A 43 -4.84 15.96 -2.58
C GLU A 43 -5.08 14.53 -3.06
N VAL A 44 -5.63 13.68 -2.20
CA VAL A 44 -5.92 12.28 -2.52
C VAL A 44 -7.36 12.14 -3.03
N ARG A 45 -7.52 11.59 -4.23
CA ARG A 45 -8.81 11.42 -4.90
C ARG A 45 -9.41 10.04 -4.66
N ASN A 46 -8.58 9.01 -4.76
CA ASN A 46 -8.99 7.63 -4.53
C ASN A 46 -7.89 6.86 -3.79
N GLY A 47 -8.31 5.92 -2.94
CA GLY A 47 -7.42 4.99 -2.26
C GLY A 47 -8.06 3.61 -2.16
N LYS A 48 -7.24 2.57 -2.25
CA LYS A 48 -7.59 1.20 -1.85
C LYS A 48 -6.40 0.57 -1.15
N TYR A 49 -6.62 0.06 0.06
CA TYR A 49 -5.62 -0.59 0.89
C TYR A 49 -6.10 -1.96 1.33
N TRP A 50 -5.23 -2.95 1.21
CA TRP A 50 -5.37 -4.25 1.87
C TRP A 50 -4.04 -4.61 2.53
N ARG A 51 -4.09 -5.10 3.76
CA ARG A 51 -2.95 -5.68 4.48
C ARG A 51 -3.37 -7.00 5.08
N SER A 52 -2.53 -8.01 4.89
CA SER A 52 -2.76 -9.36 5.38
C SER A 52 -2.94 -9.39 6.90
N SER A 53 -3.67 -10.40 7.38
CA SER A 53 -3.75 -10.75 8.80
C SER A 53 -2.53 -11.55 9.27
N HIS A 54 -1.55 -11.82 8.42
CA HIS A 54 -0.39 -12.64 8.78
C HIS A 54 0.75 -11.79 9.35
N PHE A 55 1.67 -12.43 10.07
CA PHE A 55 2.86 -11.76 10.60
C PHE A 55 3.78 -11.20 9.49
N THR A 56 3.71 -11.78 8.29
CA THR A 56 4.33 -11.19 7.11
C THR A 56 3.48 -9.98 6.72
N TYR A 57 4.02 -8.77 6.97
CA TYR A 57 3.40 -7.48 6.69
C TYR A 57 3.24 -7.24 5.17
N GLU A 58 2.52 -8.13 4.51
CA GLU A 58 2.15 -8.06 3.11
C GLU A 58 0.99 -7.08 2.98
N TYR A 59 1.12 -6.15 2.05
CA TYR A 59 0.09 -5.17 1.76
C TYR A 59 0.07 -4.82 0.28
N ILE A 60 -1.11 -4.40 -0.17
CA ILE A 60 -1.35 -3.84 -1.49
C ILE A 60 -1.96 -2.46 -1.29
N VAL A 61 -1.41 -1.47 -2.01
CA VAL A 61 -1.91 -0.11 -2.00
C VAL A 61 -2.11 0.39 -3.43
N TYR A 62 -3.28 0.97 -3.69
CA TYR A 62 -3.58 1.75 -4.88
C TYR A 62 -3.93 3.16 -4.45
N LEU A 63 -3.33 4.16 -5.10
CA LEU A 63 -3.49 5.57 -4.79
C LEU A 63 -3.62 6.39 -6.07
N ASP A 64 -4.59 7.29 -6.10
CA ASP A 64 -4.74 8.35 -7.10
C ASP A 64 -4.73 9.68 -6.35
N PHE A 65 -3.66 10.46 -6.53
CA PHE A 65 -3.49 11.74 -5.85
C PHE A 65 -2.80 12.76 -6.76
N GLN A 66 -3.04 14.02 -6.44
CA GLN A 66 -2.34 15.15 -7.03
C GLN A 66 -1.34 15.69 -6.02
N ALA A 67 -0.16 16.05 -6.50
CA ALA A 67 0.90 16.63 -5.70
C ALA A 67 1.61 17.73 -6.48
N THR A 68 2.36 18.58 -5.78
CA THR A 68 3.20 19.59 -6.42
C THR A 68 4.31 18.94 -7.26
N GLU A 69 4.76 19.62 -8.31
CA GLU A 69 5.85 19.13 -9.15
C GLU A 69 7.12 18.84 -8.33
N ASN A 70 7.45 19.71 -7.37
CA ASN A 70 8.57 19.52 -6.45
C ASN A 70 8.44 18.22 -5.62
N TRP A 71 7.23 17.89 -5.18
CA TRP A 71 6.98 16.66 -4.45
C TRP A 71 7.18 15.45 -5.36
N ILE A 72 6.61 15.49 -6.58
CA ILE A 72 6.72 14.41 -7.57
C ILE A 72 8.18 14.13 -7.94
N GLU A 73 8.99 15.16 -8.20
CA GLU A 73 10.39 15.00 -8.55
C GLU A 73 11.22 14.44 -7.39
N LYS A 74 10.93 14.87 -6.14
CA LYS A 74 11.55 14.27 -4.94
C LYS A 74 11.16 12.81 -4.79
N PHE A 75 9.88 12.47 -4.97
CA PHE A 75 9.38 11.10 -4.88
C PHE A 75 10.04 10.19 -5.92
N LYS A 76 10.14 10.63 -7.18
CA LYS A 76 10.86 9.90 -8.24
C LYS A 76 12.32 9.67 -7.87
N LYS A 77 13.02 10.69 -7.38
CA LYS A 77 14.43 10.60 -7.00
C LYS A 77 14.66 9.66 -5.80
N GLN A 78 13.85 9.78 -4.75
CA GLN A 78 13.96 8.96 -3.54
C GLN A 78 13.75 7.48 -3.84
N ASN A 79 12.81 7.17 -4.74
CA ASN A 79 12.46 5.79 -5.11
C ASN A 79 13.21 5.28 -6.36
N SER A 80 14.18 6.04 -6.88
CA SER A 80 14.93 5.70 -8.11
C SER A 80 14.02 5.26 -9.27
N LEU A 81 12.96 6.02 -9.50
CA LEU A 81 11.97 5.71 -10.53
C LEU A 81 12.47 6.09 -11.92
N GLU A 82 12.41 5.15 -12.86
CA GLU A 82 12.79 5.35 -14.26
C GLU A 82 11.56 5.24 -15.17
N ILE A 83 11.56 6.02 -16.26
CA ILE A 83 10.49 5.95 -17.27
C ILE A 83 10.57 4.59 -17.97
N GLN A 84 9.46 3.88 -17.96
CA GLN A 84 9.32 2.63 -18.69
C GLN A 84 8.88 2.88 -20.13
N LYS A 85 9.71 2.42 -21.08
CA LYS A 85 9.44 2.55 -22.52
C LYS A 85 8.40 1.54 -23.01
N SER A 86 8.21 0.45 -22.28
CA SER A 86 7.16 -0.53 -22.57
C SER A 86 5.79 0.10 -22.36
N LYS A 87 4.89 -0.08 -23.33
CA LYS A 87 3.49 0.35 -23.21
C LYS A 87 2.64 -0.63 -22.39
N THR A 88 3.16 -1.81 -22.08
CA THR A 88 2.41 -2.84 -21.35
C THR A 88 2.70 -2.70 -19.86
N VAL A 89 1.71 -2.22 -19.11
CA VAL A 89 1.73 -2.24 -17.64
C VAL A 89 1.11 -3.56 -17.20
N ASN A 90 1.87 -4.39 -16.49
CA ASN A 90 1.33 -5.59 -15.86
C ASN A 90 0.71 -5.21 -14.51
N LEU A 91 -0.58 -4.84 -14.53
CA LEU A 91 -1.32 -4.55 -13.32
C LEU A 91 -1.85 -5.84 -12.69
N PRO A 92 -1.90 -5.92 -11.34
CA PRO A 92 -2.63 -6.99 -10.68
C PRO A 92 -4.09 -7.06 -11.15
N SER A 93 -4.65 -8.28 -11.18
CA SER A 93 -6.03 -8.50 -11.64
C SER A 93 -7.10 -7.85 -10.75
N ASP A 94 -6.74 -7.48 -9.52
CA ASP A 94 -7.62 -6.83 -8.54
C ASP A 94 -7.46 -5.30 -8.50
N ALA A 95 -6.69 -4.73 -9.45
CA ALA A 95 -6.50 -3.30 -9.58
C ALA A 95 -7.85 -2.58 -9.82
N PRO A 96 -8.15 -1.49 -9.10
CA PRO A 96 -9.38 -0.73 -9.31
C PRO A 96 -9.48 -0.14 -10.71
N ILE A 97 -10.71 -0.04 -11.24
CA ILE A 97 -10.97 0.54 -12.58
C ILE A 97 -10.38 1.96 -12.71
N TRP A 98 -10.45 2.76 -11.64
CA TRP A 98 -9.92 4.12 -11.62
C TRP A 98 -8.38 4.18 -11.64
N PHE A 99 -7.69 3.07 -11.36
CA PHE A 99 -6.23 2.96 -11.42
C PHE A 99 -5.71 2.56 -12.81
N LEU A 100 -6.61 2.13 -13.70
CA LEU A 100 -6.22 1.70 -15.05
C LEU A 100 -5.62 2.88 -15.84
N PRO A 101 -4.53 2.65 -16.60
CA PRO A 101 -3.85 3.73 -17.31
C PRO A 101 -4.75 4.34 -18.37
N LYS A 102 -4.85 5.68 -18.37
CA LYS A 102 -5.56 6.44 -19.41
C LYS A 102 -4.60 6.80 -20.56
N PRO A 103 -5.09 7.00 -21.79
CA PRO A 103 -4.24 7.43 -22.90
C PRO A 103 -3.36 8.64 -22.55
N GLY A 104 -2.07 8.59 -22.89
CA GLY A 104 -1.11 9.66 -22.61
C GLY A 104 -0.42 9.59 -21.24
N PHE A 105 -0.64 8.54 -20.44
CA PHE A 105 0.10 8.32 -19.20
C PHE A 105 1.59 8.05 -19.44
N THR A 106 2.43 8.44 -18.48
CA THR A 106 3.84 8.03 -18.41
C THR A 106 3.99 7.03 -17.27
N PHE A 107 4.57 5.86 -17.57
CA PHE A 107 4.78 4.82 -16.58
C PHE A 107 6.17 4.93 -15.95
N TYR A 108 6.22 4.82 -14.62
CA TYR A 108 7.45 4.85 -13.83
C TYR A 108 7.51 3.60 -12.95
N CYS A 109 8.67 2.96 -12.86
CA CYS A 109 8.91 1.92 -11.85
C CYS A 109 10.32 2.02 -11.28
N PRO A 110 10.59 1.45 -10.09
CA PRO A 110 11.93 1.39 -9.53
C PRO A 110 12.88 0.65 -10.47
N LYS A 111 14.11 1.13 -10.54
CA LYS A 111 15.17 0.47 -11.31
C LYS A 111 15.33 -1.00 -10.90
N GLY A 112 15.33 -1.90 -11.88
CA GLY A 112 15.52 -3.34 -11.66
C GLY A 112 14.26 -4.11 -11.26
N PHE A 113 13.10 -3.44 -11.23
CA PHE A 113 11.80 -4.08 -11.06
C PHE A 113 11.27 -4.51 -12.44
N ASN A 114 11.40 -5.81 -12.76
CA ASN A 114 10.92 -6.43 -14.01
C ASN A 114 9.70 -7.31 -13.73
#